data_AF-A0A2M7QWC1-F1
#
_entry.id   AF-A0A2M7QWC1-F1
#
_cell.length_a   1.000
_cell.length_b   1.000
_cell.length_c   1.000
_cell.angle_alpha   90.00
_cell.angle_beta   90.00
_cell.angle_gamma   90.00
#
_symmetry.space_group_name_H-M   'P 1'
#
loop_
_entity.id
_entity.type
_entity.pdbx_description
1 polymer ?
#
loop_
_entity_poly.entity_id
_entity_poly.type
_entity_poly.pdbx_seq_one_letter_code
_entity_poly.pdbx_strand_id
1 'polypeptide(L)'
;MGTNISTIYLTPQKLYFVVPQKNKLLHVKPFVWDEGTLVDIFGLLKKEFSIKKVKILISEEISYTTSFISNTENLDRDMIAKHFRESVPDTILEAAWDYKVITTIGTVSLLQVFAVETTIWQLLQAAAKKHAISISMVLPTSYTVAHHLPEGHPPSLLLYVSREESFAAFLVQNHVFGIVSIDANQQQKSIEKITQLLELMKQRYKITPQLLLLPKKQKDVEMALPFLEIIKKRSTIPHPLHILAQSTIESGNDADILTLSYEVEKKHNWILLIISIFLLALAISGTMLYLNSK
;
A
#
# COMPACT_ATOMS: atom_id res chain seq x y z
N MET A 1 4.13 -19.44 18.87
CA MET A 1 5.11 -18.33 18.84
C MET A 1 4.90 -17.59 17.53
N GLY A 2 4.39 -16.34 17.59
CA GLY A 2 4.20 -15.52 16.39
C GLY A 2 5.55 -15.27 15.71
N THR A 3 5.61 -15.49 14.39
CA THR A 3 6.81 -15.15 13.62
C THR A 3 6.77 -13.64 13.40
N ASN A 4 7.65 -12.89 14.08
CA ASN A 4 7.78 -11.44 13.84
C ASN A 4 8.14 -11.21 12.36
N ILE A 5 7.18 -10.80 11.55
CA ILE A 5 7.41 -10.48 10.14
C ILE A 5 8.10 -9.11 10.08
N SER A 6 9.31 -9.08 9.52
CA SER A 6 10.04 -7.83 9.29
C SER A 6 9.30 -6.94 8.31
N THR A 7 9.43 -5.63 8.48
CA THR A 7 8.78 -4.65 7.61
C THR A 7 9.84 -3.81 6.90
N ILE A 8 9.64 -3.59 5.61
CA ILE A 8 10.36 -2.62 4.80
C ILE A 8 9.45 -1.41 4.66
N TYR A 9 9.87 -0.25 5.13
CA TYR A 9 9.18 1.01 4.87
C TYR A 9 9.90 1.77 3.76
N LEU A 10 9.22 1.95 2.64
CA LEU A 10 9.74 2.56 1.43
C LEU A 10 9.18 3.97 1.27
N THR A 11 10.08 4.95 1.20
CA THR A 11 9.79 6.36 0.90
C THR A 11 10.52 6.76 -0.37
N PRO A 12 10.25 7.91 -1.00
CA PRO A 12 10.90 8.26 -2.26
C PRO A 12 12.44 8.27 -2.21
N GLN A 13 13.03 8.50 -1.04
CA GLN A 13 14.49 8.67 -0.89
C GLN A 13 15.14 7.57 -0.05
N LYS A 14 14.37 6.91 0.81
CA LYS A 14 14.91 6.01 1.83
C LYS A 14 14.08 4.74 1.98
N LEU A 15 14.80 3.67 2.28
CA LEU A 15 14.26 2.40 2.70
C LEU A 15 14.64 2.18 4.15
N TYR A 16 13.65 1.92 5.00
CA TYR A 16 13.86 1.58 6.40
C TYR A 16 13.53 0.11 6.61
N PHE A 17 14.52 -0.69 6.99
CA PHE A 17 14.26 -2.05 7.43
C PHE A 17 13.97 -2.06 8.93
N VAL A 18 12.84 -2.66 9.27
CA VAL A 18 12.27 -2.67 10.62
C VAL A 18 12.03 -4.09 11.10
N VAL A 19 12.61 -4.43 12.25
CA VAL A 19 12.37 -5.70 12.94
C VAL A 19 11.58 -5.43 14.21
N PRO A 20 10.29 -5.81 14.26
CA PRO A 20 9.50 -5.66 15.47
C PRO A 20 9.75 -6.82 16.45
N GLN A 21 9.76 -6.52 17.75
CA GLN A 21 9.71 -7.54 18.81
C GLN A 21 8.94 -7.01 20.01
N LYS A 22 7.87 -7.71 20.40
CA LYS A 22 7.08 -7.43 21.62
C LYS A 22 6.76 -5.93 21.77
N ASN A 23 6.16 -5.32 20.74
CA ASN A 23 5.74 -3.90 20.73
C ASN A 23 6.88 -2.87 20.75
N LYS A 24 8.12 -3.30 20.47
CA LYS A 24 9.29 -2.42 20.31
C LYS A 24 9.92 -2.59 18.93
N LEU A 25 10.51 -1.50 18.44
CA LEU A 25 11.39 -1.53 17.27
C LEU A 25 12.77 -1.99 17.75
N LEU A 26 13.20 -3.19 17.34
CA LEU A 26 14.55 -3.67 17.67
C LEU A 26 15.62 -3.04 16.80
N HIS A 27 15.31 -2.97 15.50
CA HIS A 27 16.23 -2.48 14.50
C HIS A 27 15.47 -1.56 13.56
N VAL A 28 16.03 -0.38 13.34
CA VAL A 28 15.66 0.52 12.25
C VAL A 28 16.94 0.82 11.51
N LYS A 29 17.11 0.22 10.33
CA LYS A 29 18.29 0.41 9.49
C LYS A 29 17.89 1.20 8.23
N PRO A 30 18.35 2.45 8.09
CA PRO A 30 18.08 3.25 6.91
C PRO A 30 19.04 2.87 5.77
N PHE A 31 18.52 2.85 4.55
CA PHE A 31 19.26 2.72 3.31
C PHE A 31 18.82 3.84 2.38
N VAL A 32 19.77 4.46 1.69
CA VAL A 32 19.46 5.24 0.49
C VAL A 32 19.19 4.24 -0.62
N TRP A 33 18.14 4.45 -1.40
CA TRP A 33 17.81 3.57 -2.50
C TRP A 33 17.47 4.35 -3.77
N ASP A 34 17.65 3.66 -4.88
CA ASP A 34 17.26 4.03 -6.24
C ASP A 34 16.98 2.72 -7.01
N GLU A 35 16.68 2.84 -8.30
CA GLU A 35 16.41 1.69 -9.16
C GLU A 35 17.58 0.68 -9.21
N GLY A 36 18.83 1.16 -9.10
CA GLY A 36 20.02 0.33 -9.19
C GLY A 36 20.39 -0.38 -7.89
N THR A 37 20.00 0.16 -6.73
CA THR A 37 20.47 -0.30 -5.42
C THR A 37 19.46 -1.15 -4.66
N LEU A 38 18.16 -1.09 -5.00
CA LEU A 38 17.10 -1.78 -4.26
C LEU A 38 17.30 -3.30 -4.17
N VAL A 39 17.75 -3.90 -5.27
CA VAL A 39 18.06 -5.34 -5.34
C VAL A 39 19.16 -5.72 -4.36
N ASP A 40 20.25 -4.95 -4.33
CA ASP A 40 21.38 -5.23 -3.46
C ASP A 40 21.03 -5.02 -1.98
N ILE A 41 20.18 -4.03 -1.68
CA ILE A 41 19.62 -3.84 -0.33
C ILE A 41 18.87 -5.10 0.13
N PHE A 42 18.00 -5.68 -0.70
CA PHE A 42 17.31 -6.94 -0.36
C PHE A 42 18.29 -8.09 -0.12
N GLY A 43 19.35 -8.18 -0.92
CA GLY A 43 20.43 -9.15 -0.72
C GLY A 43 21.17 -8.99 0.60
N LEU A 44 21.49 -7.75 0.98
CA LEU A 44 22.10 -7.42 2.28
C LEU A 44 21.17 -7.80 3.43
N LEU A 45 19.90 -7.40 3.36
CA LEU A 45 18.90 -7.69 4.38
C LEU A 45 18.72 -9.20 4.58
N LYS A 46 18.68 -9.98 3.49
CA LYS A 46 18.62 -11.44 3.57
C LYS A 46 19.82 -12.04 4.28
N LYS A 47 21.03 -11.59 3.95
CA LYS A 47 22.27 -12.11 4.55
C LYS A 47 22.37 -11.75 6.03
N GLU A 48 22.06 -10.51 6.38
CA GLU A 48 22.25 -9.97 7.73
C GLU A 48 21.15 -10.44 8.70
N PHE A 49 19.90 -10.49 8.25
CA PHE A 49 18.75 -10.77 9.11
C PHE A 49 18.06 -12.11 8.82
N SER A 50 18.58 -12.90 7.87
CA SER A 50 18.01 -14.19 7.46
C SER A 50 16.52 -14.12 7.09
N ILE A 51 16.08 -12.99 6.52
CA ILE A 51 14.68 -12.79 6.16
C ILE A 51 14.24 -13.73 5.04
N LYS A 52 13.03 -14.27 5.21
CA LYS A 52 12.33 -15.08 4.20
C LYS A 52 11.03 -14.44 3.72
N LYS A 53 10.43 -13.59 4.56
CA LYS A 53 9.13 -12.96 4.34
C LYS A 53 9.15 -11.55 4.91
N VAL A 54 8.61 -10.58 4.18
CA VAL A 54 8.56 -9.17 4.58
C VAL A 54 7.19 -8.56 4.30
N LYS A 55 6.78 -7.62 5.13
CA LYS A 55 5.73 -6.64 4.81
C LYS A 55 6.37 -5.41 4.19
N ILE A 56 5.67 -4.75 3.29
CA ILE A 56 6.10 -3.47 2.73
C ILE A 56 5.09 -2.41 3.17
N LEU A 57 5.59 -1.36 3.82
CA LEU A 57 4.88 -0.11 4.01
C LEU A 57 5.37 0.84 2.92
N ILE A 58 4.47 1.43 2.15
CA ILE A 58 4.80 2.37 1.09
C ILE A 58 4.28 3.74 1.48
N SER A 59 5.13 4.74 1.32
CA SER A 59 4.77 6.13 1.55
C SER A 59 3.66 6.61 0.60
N GLU A 60 2.81 7.51 1.09
CA GLU A 60 1.78 8.18 0.27
C GLU A 60 2.37 9.07 -0.82
N GLU A 61 3.69 9.34 -0.80
CA GLU A 61 4.35 10.13 -1.85
C GLU A 61 4.67 9.31 -3.12
N ILE A 62 4.66 7.98 -3.03
CA ILE A 62 4.92 7.04 -4.14
C ILE A 62 3.80 6.00 -4.27
N SER A 63 2.65 6.29 -3.66
CA SER A 63 1.46 5.45 -3.74
C SER A 63 0.20 6.29 -3.66
N TYR A 64 -0.93 5.69 -4.02
CA TYR A 64 -2.21 6.37 -4.11
C TYR A 64 -3.24 5.58 -3.33
N THR A 65 -3.87 6.25 -2.37
CA THR A 65 -4.98 5.67 -1.61
C THR A 65 -6.19 6.60 -1.71
N THR A 66 -7.33 6.05 -2.12
CA THR A 66 -8.57 6.82 -2.23
C THR A 66 -9.77 5.96 -1.85
N SER A 67 -10.89 6.58 -1.54
CA SER A 67 -12.16 5.88 -1.35
C SER A 67 -13.25 6.43 -2.27
N PHE A 68 -14.11 5.55 -2.75
CA PHE A 68 -15.29 5.95 -3.51
C PHE A 68 -16.49 5.07 -3.21
N ILE A 69 -17.67 5.60 -3.50
CA ILE A 69 -18.93 4.87 -3.39
C ILE A 69 -19.29 4.28 -4.74
N SER A 70 -19.61 2.99 -4.76
CA SER A 70 -20.23 2.31 -5.90
C SER A 70 -21.69 1.98 -5.56
N ASN A 71 -22.60 2.16 -6.52
CA ASN A 71 -24.03 1.85 -6.37
C ASN A 71 -24.42 0.51 -7.01
N THR A 72 -23.45 -0.38 -7.21
CA THR A 72 -23.64 -1.63 -7.94
C THR A 72 -23.65 -2.83 -7.01
N GLU A 73 -24.64 -3.70 -7.13
CA GLU A 73 -24.70 -4.96 -6.38
C GLU A 73 -23.57 -5.92 -6.76
N ASN A 74 -23.08 -5.85 -8.00
CA ASN A 74 -21.94 -6.63 -8.48
C ASN A 74 -20.73 -5.73 -8.69
N LEU A 75 -19.83 -5.75 -7.72
CA LEU A 75 -18.53 -5.09 -7.80
C LEU A 75 -17.59 -5.89 -8.70
N ASP A 76 -17.56 -5.53 -9.98
CA ASP A 76 -16.57 -6.05 -10.92
C ASP A 76 -15.24 -5.27 -10.83
N ARG A 77 -14.12 -5.99 -10.86
CA ARG A 77 -12.77 -5.41 -10.79
C ARG A 77 -12.52 -4.47 -11.96
N ASP A 78 -13.05 -4.77 -13.15
CA ASP A 78 -12.88 -3.92 -14.34
C ASP A 78 -13.66 -2.60 -14.21
N MET A 79 -14.85 -2.65 -13.61
CA MET A 79 -15.65 -1.45 -13.34
C MET A 79 -14.99 -0.55 -12.28
N ILE A 80 -14.45 -1.17 -11.22
CA ILE A 80 -13.69 -0.46 -10.18
C ILE A 80 -12.43 0.14 -10.79
N ALA A 81 -11.74 -0.60 -11.65
CA ALA A 81 -10.59 -0.09 -12.40
C ALA A 81 -10.99 1.16 -13.17
N LYS A 82 -12.08 1.12 -13.96
CA LYS A 82 -12.55 2.27 -14.75
C LYS A 82 -12.81 3.52 -13.91
N HIS A 83 -13.55 3.39 -12.80
CA HIS A 83 -13.80 4.52 -11.89
C HIS A 83 -12.51 5.03 -11.25
N PHE A 84 -11.63 4.11 -10.86
CA PHE A 84 -10.32 4.46 -10.33
C PHE A 84 -9.52 5.25 -11.36
N ARG A 85 -9.51 4.81 -12.64
CA ARG A 85 -8.78 5.47 -13.73
C ARG A 85 -9.22 6.93 -13.96
N GLU A 86 -10.50 7.23 -13.78
CA GLU A 86 -11.02 8.59 -13.92
C GLU A 86 -10.58 9.53 -12.78
N SER A 87 -10.13 8.96 -11.66
CA SER A 87 -9.82 9.69 -10.42
C SER A 87 -8.32 9.81 -10.11
N VAL A 88 -7.46 9.11 -10.85
CA VAL A 88 -6.01 9.10 -10.63
C VAL A 88 -5.23 9.50 -11.88
N PRO A 89 -4.06 10.14 -11.74
CA PRO A 89 -3.16 10.42 -12.86
C PRO A 89 -2.86 9.22 -13.75
N ASP A 90 -2.67 9.49 -15.05
CA ASP A 90 -2.39 8.47 -16.07
C ASP A 90 -1.19 7.55 -15.74
N THR A 91 -0.20 8.09 -15.03
CA THR A 91 0.99 7.37 -14.57
C THR A 91 0.69 6.21 -13.62
N ILE A 92 -0.50 6.18 -13.02
CA ILE A 92 -0.96 5.15 -12.07
C ILE A 92 -1.91 4.17 -12.78
N LEU A 93 -2.26 4.39 -14.04
CA LEU A 93 -3.21 3.51 -14.74
C LEU A 93 -2.62 2.16 -15.10
N GLU A 94 -1.29 2.10 -15.21
CA GLU A 94 -0.53 0.85 -15.34
C GLU A 94 -0.09 0.28 -13.98
N ALA A 95 -0.46 0.94 -12.87
CA ALA A 95 -0.02 0.60 -11.52
C ALA A 95 -0.48 -0.78 -11.09
N ALA A 96 0.26 -1.34 -10.13
CA ALA A 96 -0.28 -2.41 -9.33
C ALA A 96 -1.26 -1.82 -8.32
N TRP A 97 -2.52 -2.21 -8.42
CA TRP A 97 -3.59 -1.70 -7.56
C TRP A 97 -4.48 -2.84 -7.05
N ASP A 98 -5.07 -2.62 -5.89
CA ASP A 98 -6.08 -3.48 -5.32
C ASP A 98 -7.13 -2.67 -4.56
N TYR A 99 -8.26 -3.28 -4.25
CA TYR A 99 -9.36 -2.62 -3.56
C TYR A 99 -9.96 -3.48 -2.44
N LYS A 100 -10.55 -2.81 -1.46
CA LYS A 100 -11.27 -3.43 -0.35
C LYS A 100 -12.65 -2.80 -0.22
N VAL A 101 -13.66 -3.64 -0.04
CA VAL A 101 -14.99 -3.20 0.37
C VAL A 101 -14.95 -2.87 1.85
N ILE A 102 -15.16 -1.60 2.20
CA ILE A 102 -15.21 -1.14 3.59
C ILE A 102 -16.55 -1.52 4.22
N THR A 103 -17.63 -1.15 3.56
CA THR A 103 -19.00 -1.41 4.02
C THR A 103 -19.94 -1.46 2.83
N THR A 104 -21.06 -2.17 2.99
CA THR A 104 -22.14 -2.21 1.99
C THR A 104 -23.48 -1.99 2.70
N ILE A 105 -24.26 -1.04 2.19
CA ILE A 105 -25.61 -0.72 2.67
C ILE A 105 -26.56 -0.83 1.49
N GLY A 106 -27.36 -1.90 1.45
CA GLY A 106 -28.18 -2.21 0.28
C GLY A 106 -27.30 -2.45 -0.95
N THR A 107 -27.51 -1.66 -2.00
CA THR A 107 -26.73 -1.73 -3.26
C THR A 107 -25.52 -0.79 -3.27
N VAL A 108 -25.28 -0.08 -2.17
CA VAL A 108 -24.26 0.97 -2.07
C VAL A 108 -23.06 0.45 -1.28
N SER A 109 -21.93 0.30 -1.94
CA SER A 109 -20.67 -0.13 -1.34
C SER A 109 -19.68 1.02 -1.27
N LEU A 110 -19.07 1.21 -0.09
CA LEU A 110 -17.90 2.06 0.06
C LEU A 110 -16.64 1.22 -0.19
N LEU A 111 -15.82 1.67 -1.12
CA LEU A 111 -14.60 1.00 -1.54
C LEU A 111 -13.41 1.86 -1.17
N GLN A 112 -12.32 1.21 -0.76
CA GLN A 112 -11.00 1.81 -0.68
C GLN A 112 -10.12 1.18 -1.74
N VAL A 113 -9.41 2.01 -2.51
CA VAL A 113 -8.45 1.57 -3.50
C VAL A 113 -7.07 2.03 -3.09
N PHE A 114 -6.10 1.14 -3.25
CA PHE A 114 -4.69 1.41 -3.09
C PHE A 114 -3.93 1.03 -4.35
N ALA A 115 -3.05 1.91 -4.82
CA ALA A 115 -2.21 1.68 -5.97
C ALA A 115 -0.76 2.12 -5.72
N VAL A 116 0.17 1.41 -6.35
CA VAL A 116 1.61 1.67 -6.28
C VAL A 116 2.12 1.83 -7.70
N GLU A 117 2.93 2.87 -7.94
CA GLU A 117 3.54 3.09 -9.25
C GLU A 117 4.18 1.82 -9.81
N THR A 118 3.92 1.54 -11.08
CA THR A 118 4.30 0.28 -11.74
C THR A 118 5.78 0.01 -11.64
N THR A 119 6.60 1.03 -11.89
CA THR A 119 8.06 0.94 -11.82
C THR A 119 8.51 0.52 -10.42
N ILE A 120 7.97 1.16 -9.37
CA ILE A 120 8.27 0.83 -7.98
C ILE A 120 7.88 -0.60 -7.65
N TRP A 121 6.68 -1.01 -8.06
CA TRP A 121 6.20 -2.36 -7.82
C TRP A 121 7.07 -3.42 -8.51
N GLN A 122 7.43 -3.20 -9.77
CA GLN A 122 8.30 -4.09 -10.53
C GLN A 122 9.68 -4.22 -9.88
N LEU A 123 10.27 -3.10 -9.42
CA LEU A 123 11.55 -3.09 -8.71
C LEU A 123 11.49 -3.90 -7.42
N LEU A 124 10.43 -3.71 -6.61
CA LEU A 124 10.20 -4.48 -5.39
C LEU A 124 10.08 -5.99 -5.68
N GLN A 125 9.30 -6.36 -6.70
CA GLN A 125 9.14 -7.76 -7.10
C GLN A 125 10.46 -8.37 -7.58
N ALA A 126 11.22 -7.65 -8.41
CA ALA A 126 12.50 -8.12 -8.94
C ALA A 126 13.50 -8.36 -7.81
N ALA A 127 13.62 -7.41 -6.88
CA ALA A 127 14.49 -7.51 -5.70
C ALA A 127 14.09 -8.70 -4.81
N ALA A 128 12.80 -8.82 -4.49
CA ALA A 128 12.27 -9.92 -3.68
C ALA A 128 12.50 -11.29 -4.33
N LYS A 129 12.19 -11.41 -5.64
CA LYS A 129 12.36 -12.66 -6.41
C LYS A 129 13.81 -13.08 -6.50
N LYS A 130 14.73 -12.17 -6.85
CA LYS A 130 16.17 -12.46 -6.97
C LYS A 130 16.76 -13.01 -5.68
N HIS A 131 16.27 -12.52 -4.54
CA HIS A 131 16.71 -12.97 -3.23
C HIS A 131 15.78 -13.98 -2.57
N ALA A 132 14.79 -14.56 -3.28
CA ALA A 132 13.82 -15.52 -2.73
C ALA A 132 13.25 -15.05 -1.36
N ILE A 133 12.83 -13.79 -1.31
CA ILE A 133 12.08 -13.19 -0.20
C ILE A 133 10.62 -13.10 -0.65
N SER A 134 9.69 -13.55 0.16
CA SER A 134 8.26 -13.37 -0.08
C SER A 134 7.80 -12.01 0.43
N ILE A 135 7.16 -11.22 -0.42
CA ILE A 135 6.41 -10.04 0.00
C ILE A 135 5.04 -10.53 0.45
N SER A 136 4.73 -10.42 1.73
CA SER A 136 3.47 -10.89 2.28
C SER A 136 2.33 -9.92 2.10
N MET A 137 2.66 -8.63 2.01
CA MET A 137 1.71 -7.54 2.10
C MET A 137 2.38 -6.25 1.68
N VAL A 138 1.58 -5.36 1.08
CA VAL A 138 1.96 -3.99 0.75
C VAL A 138 0.86 -3.09 1.26
N LEU A 139 1.17 -2.14 2.12
CA LEU A 139 0.21 -1.22 2.70
C LEU A 139 0.67 0.24 2.53
N PRO A 140 -0.25 1.18 2.36
CA PRO A 140 0.05 2.60 2.50
C PRO A 140 0.20 3.00 3.98
N THR A 141 0.98 4.06 4.24
CA THR A 141 1.19 4.59 5.60
C THR A 141 -0.13 4.96 6.28
N SER A 142 -1.01 5.68 5.59
CA SER A 142 -2.29 6.14 6.15
C SER A 142 -3.18 4.99 6.62
N TYR A 143 -3.22 3.88 5.87
CA TYR A 143 -4.00 2.70 6.24
C TYR A 143 -3.51 2.10 7.55
N THR A 144 -2.20 1.99 7.71
CA THR A 144 -1.59 1.48 8.93
C THR A 144 -1.96 2.33 10.15
N VAL A 145 -1.95 3.66 9.98
CA VAL A 145 -2.38 4.58 11.05
C VAL A 145 -3.86 4.40 11.35
N ALA A 146 -4.71 4.39 10.32
CA ALA A 146 -6.16 4.27 10.46
C ALA A 146 -6.55 2.97 11.19
N HIS A 147 -5.91 1.85 10.85
CA HIS A 147 -6.18 0.54 11.44
C HIS A 147 -5.72 0.42 12.91
N HIS A 148 -4.84 1.31 13.38
CA HIS A 148 -4.41 1.33 14.78
C HIS A 148 -5.34 2.14 15.68
N LEU A 149 -6.28 2.88 15.09
CA LEU A 149 -7.25 3.65 15.86
C LEU A 149 -8.26 2.68 16.52
N PRO A 150 -8.71 2.97 17.76
CA PRO A 150 -9.71 2.16 18.43
C PRO A 150 -11.02 2.12 17.65
N GLU A 151 -11.78 1.04 17.80
CA GLU A 151 -13.13 0.98 17.24
C GLU A 151 -13.99 2.15 17.75
N GLY A 152 -14.83 2.70 16.86
CA GLY A 152 -15.64 3.89 17.17
C GLY A 152 -14.85 5.20 17.22
N HIS A 153 -13.58 5.21 16.77
CA HIS A 153 -12.81 6.45 16.67
C HIS A 153 -13.55 7.49 15.81
N PRO A 154 -13.68 8.74 16.29
CA PRO A 154 -14.45 9.75 15.57
C PRO A 154 -13.79 10.10 14.23
N PRO A 155 -14.56 10.64 13.27
CA PRO A 155 -14.01 11.20 12.04
C PRO A 155 -12.87 12.17 12.35
N SER A 156 -11.75 12.03 11.66
CA SER A 156 -10.51 12.70 12.04
C SER A 156 -9.72 13.17 10.83
N LEU A 157 -9.03 14.30 11.00
CA LEU A 157 -8.00 14.72 10.08
C LEU A 157 -6.65 14.30 10.66
N LEU A 158 -5.93 13.44 9.95
CA LEU A 158 -4.52 13.16 10.21
C LEU A 158 -3.68 14.16 9.45
N LEU A 159 -2.83 14.92 10.16
CA LEU A 159 -1.74 15.67 9.54
C LEU A 159 -0.44 14.99 9.90
N TYR A 160 0.14 14.29 8.93
CA TYR A 160 1.40 13.60 9.09
C TYR A 160 2.48 14.37 8.34
N VAL A 161 3.37 15.03 9.08
CA VAL A 161 4.49 15.76 8.48
C VAL A 161 5.76 15.20 9.11
N SER A 162 6.62 14.56 8.32
CA SER A 162 7.91 14.08 8.80
C SER A 162 9.01 14.44 7.81
N ARG A 163 10.26 14.09 8.12
CA ARG A 163 11.37 14.28 7.17
C ARG A 163 11.30 13.30 6.00
N GLU A 164 10.53 12.23 6.17
CA GLU A 164 10.51 11.06 5.29
C GLU A 164 9.30 11.07 4.36
N GLU A 165 8.18 11.59 4.84
CA GLU A 165 6.96 11.80 4.04
C GLU A 165 6.10 12.87 4.69
N SER A 166 5.29 13.56 3.89
CA SER A 166 4.31 14.52 4.40
C SER A 166 2.97 14.42 3.66
N PHE A 167 1.89 14.13 4.40
CA PHE A 167 0.55 14.01 3.87
C PHE A 167 -0.53 14.37 4.89
N ALA A 168 -1.72 14.71 4.40
CA ALA A 168 -2.93 14.77 5.20
C ALA A 168 -3.90 13.67 4.77
N ALA A 169 -4.57 13.02 5.72
CA ALA A 169 -5.55 11.98 5.45
C ALA A 169 -6.83 12.21 6.25
N PHE A 170 -7.98 12.03 5.61
CA PHE A 170 -9.28 12.02 6.27
C PHE A 170 -9.65 10.60 6.69
N LEU A 171 -9.83 10.39 7.99
CA LEU A 171 -10.05 9.07 8.58
C LEU A 171 -11.46 8.96 9.15
N VAL A 172 -12.16 7.87 8.85
CA VAL A 172 -13.48 7.55 9.43
C VAL A 172 -13.53 6.07 9.74
N GLN A 173 -13.88 5.71 10.98
CA GLN A 173 -14.06 4.30 11.40
C GLN A 173 -12.89 3.39 10.98
N ASN A 174 -11.64 3.84 11.16
CA ASN A 174 -10.42 3.10 10.79
C ASN A 174 -10.15 2.94 9.29
N HIS A 175 -10.84 3.72 8.45
CA HIS A 175 -10.63 3.77 7.00
C HIS A 175 -10.15 5.14 6.55
N VAL A 176 -9.45 5.16 5.41
CA VAL A 176 -8.90 6.37 4.80
C VAL A 176 -9.78 6.78 3.63
N PHE A 177 -10.50 7.90 3.78
CA PHE A 177 -11.48 8.38 2.81
C PHE A 177 -10.87 9.26 1.73
N GLY A 178 -9.75 9.91 2.03
CA GLY A 178 -9.01 10.71 1.07
C GLY A 178 -7.69 11.17 1.64
N ILE A 179 -6.73 11.41 0.73
CA ILE A 179 -5.37 11.80 1.06
C ILE A 179 -4.96 12.95 0.16
N VAL A 180 -4.18 13.88 0.70
CA VAL A 180 -3.48 14.90 -0.07
C VAL A 180 -2.03 14.97 0.38
N SER A 181 -1.12 15.14 -0.59
CA SER A 181 0.29 15.40 -0.31
C SER A 181 0.50 16.78 0.28
N ILE A 182 1.41 16.86 1.25
CA ILE A 182 1.83 18.10 1.89
C ILE A 182 3.23 18.44 1.39
N ASP A 183 3.38 19.61 0.79
CA ASP A 183 4.67 20.21 0.49
C ASP A 183 4.99 21.30 1.53
N ALA A 184 6.07 21.09 2.28
CA ALA A 184 6.55 22.04 3.28
C ALA A 184 7.05 23.35 2.67
N ASN A 185 7.51 23.33 1.42
CA ASN A 185 7.96 24.53 0.69
C ASN A 185 6.78 25.31 0.08
N GLN A 186 5.60 24.71 -0.01
CA GLN A 186 4.38 25.31 -0.55
C GLN A 186 3.23 25.24 0.47
N GLN A 187 3.48 25.72 1.70
CA GLN A 187 2.54 25.62 2.82
C GLN A 187 1.12 26.09 2.48
N GLN A 188 0.98 27.24 1.81
CA GLN A 188 -0.33 27.79 1.43
C GLN A 188 -1.10 26.85 0.49
N LYS A 189 -0.42 26.31 -0.53
CA LYS A 189 -1.01 25.34 -1.46
C LYS A 189 -1.38 24.03 -0.76
N SER A 190 -0.57 23.59 0.20
CA SER A 190 -0.88 22.42 1.03
C SER A 190 -2.14 22.66 1.89
N ILE A 191 -2.28 23.85 2.49
CA ILE A 191 -3.49 24.23 3.25
C ILE A 191 -4.72 24.24 2.34
N GLU A 192 -4.61 24.76 1.12
CA GLU A 192 -5.70 24.77 0.14
C GLU A 192 -6.14 23.35 -0.25
N LYS A 193 -5.20 22.45 -0.54
CA LYS A 193 -5.51 21.03 -0.83
C LYS A 193 -6.23 20.35 0.33
N ILE A 194 -5.77 20.56 1.56
CA ILE A 194 -6.40 19.99 2.75
C ILE A 194 -7.82 20.57 2.92
N THR A 195 -7.98 21.88 2.73
CA THR A 195 -9.29 22.54 2.81
C THR A 195 -10.25 22.00 1.75
N GLN A 196 -9.78 21.80 0.51
CA GLN A 196 -10.56 21.17 -0.56
C GLN A 196 -10.96 19.74 -0.22
N LEU A 197 -10.05 18.95 0.38
CA LEU A 197 -10.37 17.60 0.87
C LEU A 197 -11.49 17.65 1.92
N LEU A 198 -11.41 18.57 2.90
CA LEU A 198 -12.42 18.72 3.94
C LEU A 198 -13.78 19.16 3.37
N GLU A 199 -13.79 20.10 2.43
CA GLU A 199 -15.01 20.53 1.76
C GLU A 199 -15.61 19.39 0.92
N LEU A 200 -14.80 18.61 0.21
CA LEU A 200 -15.26 17.43 -0.51
C LEU A 200 -15.90 16.42 0.45
N MET A 201 -15.28 16.16 1.61
CA MET A 201 -15.84 15.27 2.63
C MET A 201 -17.19 15.76 3.15
N LYS A 202 -17.29 17.05 3.46
CA LYS A 202 -18.52 17.68 3.95
C LYS A 202 -19.61 17.69 2.88
N GLN A 203 -19.29 18.01 1.64
CA GLN A 203 -20.26 18.13 0.56
C GLN A 203 -20.77 16.77 0.09
N ARG A 204 -19.86 15.83 -0.16
CA ARG A 204 -20.16 14.50 -0.72
C ARG A 204 -20.68 13.52 0.32
N TYR A 205 -20.05 13.48 1.50
CA TYR A 205 -20.35 12.47 2.53
C TYR A 205 -21.11 13.03 3.73
N LYS A 206 -21.26 14.36 3.84
CA LYS A 206 -21.87 15.03 5.01
C LYS A 206 -21.13 14.75 6.32
N ILE A 207 -19.82 14.48 6.24
CA ILE A 207 -18.97 14.19 7.40
C ILE A 207 -17.94 15.32 7.55
N THR A 208 -17.71 15.74 8.79
CA THR A 208 -16.66 16.70 9.16
C THR A 208 -15.72 16.07 10.20
N PRO A 209 -14.44 16.45 10.21
CA PRO A 209 -13.50 15.91 11.19
C PRO A 209 -13.83 16.49 12.57
N GLN A 210 -13.87 15.62 13.58
CA GLN A 210 -14.11 15.99 14.97
C GLN A 210 -12.82 16.02 15.79
N LEU A 211 -11.74 15.43 15.26
CA LEU A 211 -10.46 15.30 15.92
C LEU A 211 -9.31 15.54 14.94
N LEU A 212 -8.30 16.29 15.37
CA LEU A 212 -7.04 16.47 14.66
C LEU A 212 -6.00 15.51 15.25
N LEU A 213 -5.44 14.63 14.42
CA LEU A 213 -4.40 13.68 14.80
C LEU A 213 -3.04 14.18 14.34
N LEU A 214 -2.09 14.24 15.27
CA LEU A 214 -0.71 14.66 15.04
C LEU A 214 0.28 13.60 15.57
N PRO A 215 1.43 13.37 14.92
CA PRO A 215 2.47 12.51 15.48
C PRO A 215 2.98 12.98 16.85
N LYS A 216 3.17 12.06 17.81
CA LYS A 216 3.57 12.34 19.22
C LYS A 216 4.80 13.23 19.43
N LYS A 217 5.74 13.27 18.48
CA LYS A 217 6.97 14.08 18.59
C LYS A 217 6.90 15.40 17.82
N GLN A 218 5.75 15.70 17.22
CA GLN A 218 5.55 16.89 16.45
C GLN A 218 4.91 17.95 17.33
N LYS A 219 5.75 18.83 17.89
CA LYS A 219 5.29 19.78 18.90
C LYS A 219 4.45 20.90 18.30
N ASP A 220 4.80 21.40 17.12
CA ASP A 220 4.07 22.48 16.48
C ASP A 220 4.22 22.35 14.96
N VAL A 221 3.17 21.86 14.29
CA VAL A 221 3.09 22.00 12.83
C VAL A 221 2.36 23.31 12.60
N GLU A 222 3.04 24.36 12.13
CA GLU A 222 2.38 25.62 11.77
C GLU A 222 1.21 25.38 10.80
N MET A 223 1.34 24.36 9.93
CA MET A 223 0.29 23.90 9.04
C MET A 223 -0.98 23.39 9.76
N ALA A 224 -0.89 22.98 11.02
CA ALA A 224 -2.04 22.56 11.82
C ALA A 224 -2.86 23.75 12.35
N LEU A 225 -2.28 24.96 12.45
CA LEU A 225 -2.92 26.12 13.06
C LEU A 225 -4.27 26.47 12.41
N PRO A 226 -4.39 26.57 11.07
CA PRO A 226 -5.67 26.88 10.44
C PRO A 226 -6.76 25.83 10.74
N PHE A 227 -6.36 24.56 10.92
CA PHE A 227 -7.30 23.48 11.16
C PHE A 227 -7.70 23.35 12.63
N LEU A 228 -6.92 23.89 13.56
CA LEU A 228 -7.29 23.94 14.98
C LEU A 228 -8.43 24.92 15.26
N GLU A 229 -8.62 25.94 14.41
CA GLU A 229 -9.77 26.85 14.51
C GLU A 229 -11.10 26.14 14.18
N ILE A 230 -11.04 25.18 13.28
CA ILE A 230 -12.19 24.38 12.80
C ILE A 230 -12.37 23.14 13.69
N ILE A 231 -11.27 22.47 14.05
CA ILE A 231 -11.24 21.20 14.77
C ILE A 231 -10.72 21.44 16.19
N LYS A 232 -11.66 21.63 17.13
CA LYS A 232 -11.36 22.03 18.51
C LYS A 232 -10.66 20.98 19.37
N LYS A 233 -10.64 19.71 18.92
CA LYS A 233 -10.01 18.60 19.67
C LYS A 233 -8.76 18.13 18.94
N ARG A 234 -7.71 17.87 19.71
CA ARG A 234 -6.45 17.27 19.21
C ARG A 234 -6.10 16.01 19.98
N SER A 235 -5.49 15.05 19.28
CA SER A 235 -4.87 13.87 19.87
C SER A 235 -3.54 13.59 19.20
N THR A 236 -2.72 12.76 19.84
CA THR A 236 -1.43 12.36 19.31
C THR A 236 -1.41 10.88 18.95
N ILE A 237 -0.78 10.55 17.83
CA ILE A 237 -0.59 9.18 17.38
C ILE A 237 0.89 8.79 17.42
N PRO A 238 1.22 7.51 17.65
CA PRO A 238 2.58 7.02 17.45
C PRO A 238 3.01 7.17 15.98
N HIS A 239 4.32 7.18 15.74
CA HIS A 239 4.85 7.12 14.37
C HIS A 239 4.37 5.83 13.68
N PRO A 240 4.07 5.84 12.37
CA PRO A 240 3.64 4.66 11.60
C PRO A 240 4.53 3.44 11.81
N LEU A 241 5.86 3.61 11.80
CA LEU A 241 6.80 2.52 12.13
C LEU A 241 6.57 1.92 13.53
N HIS A 242 6.27 2.73 14.55
CA HIS A 242 5.94 2.23 15.88
C HIS A 242 4.59 1.50 15.87
N ILE A 243 3.61 2.01 15.11
CA ILE A 243 2.32 1.35 14.91
C ILE A 243 2.54 -0.03 14.28
N LEU A 244 3.34 -0.13 13.22
CA LEU A 244 3.67 -1.39 12.56
C LEU A 244 4.29 -2.40 13.53
N ALA A 245 5.22 -1.95 14.38
CA ALA A 245 5.86 -2.81 15.36
C ALA A 245 4.96 -3.29 16.49
N GLN A 246 3.82 -2.64 16.68
CA GLN A 246 2.77 -3.02 17.62
C GLN A 246 1.65 -3.80 16.94
N SER A 247 1.52 -3.67 15.62
CA SER A 247 0.46 -4.29 14.84
C SER A 247 0.77 -5.79 14.67
N THR A 248 0.01 -6.63 15.38
CA THR A 248 -0.05 -8.09 15.17
C THR A 248 -0.85 -8.42 13.92
N ILE A 249 -0.68 -7.67 12.82
CA ILE A 249 -1.26 -8.02 11.51
C ILE A 249 -0.45 -9.23 10.98
N GLU A 250 -0.41 -10.33 11.73
CA GLU A 250 0.44 -11.51 11.46
C GLU A 250 -0.11 -12.31 10.28
N SER A 251 -1.40 -12.16 10.01
CA SER A 251 -2.11 -12.70 8.85
C SER A 251 -3.53 -12.19 9.03
N GLY A 252 -3.90 -11.05 8.44
CA GLY A 252 -5.33 -10.78 8.33
C GLY A 252 -5.92 -11.89 7.48
N ASN A 253 -7.14 -12.32 7.80
CA ASN A 253 -7.99 -12.98 6.81
C ASN A 253 -7.79 -12.28 5.47
N ASP A 254 -7.60 -13.02 4.38
CA ASP A 254 -7.37 -12.44 3.04
C ASP A 254 -8.45 -11.40 2.65
N ALA A 255 -9.62 -11.45 3.30
CA ALA A 255 -10.71 -10.48 3.16
C ALA A 255 -10.45 -9.09 3.80
N ASP A 256 -9.48 -8.96 4.71
CA ASP A 256 -9.31 -7.76 5.55
C ASP A 256 -8.20 -6.82 5.14
N ILE A 257 -7.42 -7.17 4.13
CA ILE A 257 -6.19 -6.47 3.81
C ILE A 257 -6.23 -6.10 2.34
N LEU A 258 -6.00 -4.82 2.04
CA LEU A 258 -5.60 -4.38 0.71
C LEU A 258 -4.27 -5.05 0.39
N THR A 259 -4.34 -6.24 -0.21
CA THR A 259 -3.17 -6.97 -0.63
C THR A 259 -3.09 -6.77 -2.12
N LEU A 260 -1.98 -6.19 -2.59
CA LEU A 260 -1.55 -6.44 -3.96
C LEU A 260 -1.22 -7.93 -4.06
N SER A 261 -2.27 -8.76 -4.12
CA SER A 261 -2.20 -10.19 -4.37
C SER A 261 -2.12 -10.34 -5.87
N TYR A 262 -0.96 -10.83 -6.31
CA TYR A 262 -0.79 -11.21 -7.70
C TYR A 262 -1.49 -12.55 -7.89
N GLU A 263 -2.67 -12.54 -8.51
CA GLU A 263 -2.99 -13.68 -9.37
C GLU A 263 -1.91 -13.67 -10.45
N VAL A 264 -0.93 -14.57 -10.31
CA VAL A 264 -0.17 -15.01 -11.47
C VAL A 264 -1.24 -15.53 -12.42
N GLU A 265 -1.58 -14.73 -13.43
CA GLU A 265 -2.24 -15.25 -14.61
C GLU A 265 -1.39 -16.44 -15.01
N LYS A 266 -1.85 -17.67 -14.71
CA LYS A 266 -1.25 -18.90 -15.17
C LYS A 266 -1.50 -18.91 -16.68
N LYS A 267 -0.77 -18.05 -17.41
CA LYS A 267 -0.65 -18.14 -18.86
C LYS A 267 -0.21 -19.56 -19.12
N HIS A 268 -1.04 -20.25 -19.89
CA HIS A 268 -1.17 -21.68 -19.90
C HIS A 268 0.18 -22.38 -20.21
N ASN A 269 0.85 -22.87 -19.16
CA ASN A 269 1.96 -23.83 -19.32
C ASN A 269 1.53 -25.12 -20.05
N TRP A 270 0.22 -25.36 -20.19
CA TRP A 270 -0.31 -26.43 -21.02
C TRP A 270 -0.01 -26.26 -22.52
N ILE A 271 0.09 -25.03 -23.04
CA ILE A 271 0.46 -24.83 -24.45
C ILE A 271 1.91 -25.25 -24.69
N LEU A 272 2.82 -24.91 -23.78
CA LEU A 272 4.21 -25.37 -23.83
C LEU A 272 4.31 -26.90 -23.66
N LEU A 273 3.47 -27.50 -22.81
CA LEU A 273 3.39 -28.96 -22.65
C LEU A 273 2.91 -29.64 -23.95
N ILE A 274 1.88 -29.11 -24.60
CA ILE A 274 1.33 -29.63 -25.86
C ILE A 274 2.37 -29.51 -26.98
N ILE A 275 3.05 -28.36 -27.11
CA ILE A 275 4.14 -28.18 -28.09
C ILE A 275 5.27 -29.18 -27.83
N SER A 276 5.65 -29.41 -26.57
CA SER A 276 6.70 -30.37 -26.22
C SER A 276 6.30 -31.81 -26.59
N ILE A 277 5.05 -32.21 -26.32
CA ILE A 277 4.53 -33.53 -26.70
C ILE A 277 4.50 -33.68 -28.22
N PHE A 278 4.08 -32.65 -28.94
CA PHE A 278 4.01 -32.67 -30.41
C PHE A 278 5.39 -32.79 -31.06
N LEU A 279 6.38 -32.04 -30.56
CA LEU A 279 7.77 -32.15 -31.03
C LEU A 279 8.37 -33.53 -30.74
N LEU A 280 8.05 -34.14 -29.59
CA LEU A 280 8.49 -35.49 -29.26
C LEU A 280 7.87 -36.52 -30.22
N ALA A 281 6.58 -36.40 -30.54
CA ALA A 281 5.89 -37.28 -31.49
C ALA A 281 6.49 -37.18 -32.91
N LEU A 282 6.82 -35.97 -33.37
CA LEU A 282 7.49 -35.76 -34.66
C LEU A 282 8.89 -36.37 -34.68
N ALA A 283 9.66 -36.24 -33.59
CA ALA A 283 10.99 -36.84 -33.49
C ALA A 283 10.95 -38.37 -33.55
N ILE A 284 9.99 -38.99 -32.85
CA ILE A 284 9.77 -40.46 -32.87
C ILE A 284 9.31 -40.93 -34.26
N SER A 285 8.43 -40.17 -34.91
CA SER A 285 7.95 -40.50 -36.26
C SER A 285 9.07 -40.41 -37.28
N GLY A 286 9.92 -39.38 -37.18
CA GLY A 286 11.09 -39.20 -38.04
C GLY A 286 12.13 -40.30 -37.86
N THR A 287 12.40 -40.76 -36.63
CA THR A 287 13.33 -41.87 -36.39
C THR A 287 12.78 -43.20 -36.87
N MET A 288 11.48 -43.46 -36.73
CA MET A 288 10.82 -44.65 -37.29
C MET A 288 10.89 -44.68 -38.83
N LEU A 289 10.63 -43.54 -39.48
CA LEU A 289 10.76 -43.42 -40.94
C LEU A 289 12.20 -43.60 -41.41
N TYR A 290 13.17 -43.04 -40.70
CA TYR A 290 14.59 -43.22 -41.01
C TYR A 290 15.02 -44.68 -40.89
N LEU A 291 14.59 -45.38 -39.83
CA LEU A 291 14.91 -46.79 -39.59
C LEU A 291 14.26 -47.72 -40.63
N ASN A 292 13.05 -47.43 -41.10
CA ASN A 292 12.39 -48.20 -42.16
C ASN A 292 12.88 -47.87 -43.58
N SER A 293 13.64 -46.78 -43.75
CA SER A 293 14.21 -46.38 -45.05
C SER A 293 15.61 -46.93 -45.32
N LYS A 294 16.20 -47.64 -44.35
CA LYS A 294 17.43 -48.43 -44.48
C LYS A 294 17.11 -49.90 -44.60
#